data_AF-L7QUD0-F1
#
_entry.id   AF-L7QUD0-F1
#
_cell.length_a   1.000
_cell.length_b   1.000
_cell.length_c   1.000
_cell.angle_alpha   90.00
_cell.angle_beta   90.00
_cell.angle_gamma   90.00
#
_symmetry.space_group_name_H-M   'P 1'
#
loop_
_entity.id
_entity.type
_entity.pdbx_description
1 polymer ?
#
loop_
_entity_poly.entity_id
_entity_poly.type
_entity_poly.pdbx_seq_one_letter_code
_entity_poly.pdbx_strand_id
1 'polypeptide(L)'
;TIWYLYRDNLLPRQTKFVGYARTKQTIAEVREKCKKYIKVRPGEEEKLEQFWQANEYFAGSYDKRTDYEMLNQHISLSEKGPVANRIFYLAVPPTVFESVTVNIRNACESIKGFTRVIIEKPFGRDDVSSEKLSNHLAGLFKEEQIYRIDHYLGKEMVQNLMTIRFANQIFSPSWNRENIASVLISFKEPFGTEGRGGYFDDFGIIR
;
A
#
# COMPACT_ATOMS: atom_id res chain seq x y z
N THR A 1 -6.52 0.18 -8.29
CA THR A 1 -5.22 -0.34 -8.75
C THR A 1 -5.21 -1.85 -8.90
N ILE A 2 -5.54 -2.62 -7.85
CA ILE A 2 -5.48 -4.09 -7.88
C ILE A 2 -6.29 -4.72 -9.03
N TRP A 3 -7.48 -4.19 -9.33
CA TRP A 3 -8.26 -4.60 -10.51
C TRP A 3 -7.44 -4.54 -11.81
N TYR A 4 -6.68 -3.47 -12.05
CA TYR A 4 -5.90 -3.32 -13.27
C TYR A 4 -4.77 -4.36 -13.35
N LEU A 5 -4.10 -4.65 -12.22
CA LEU A 5 -3.10 -5.72 -12.16
C LEU A 5 -3.72 -7.09 -12.45
N TYR A 6 -4.92 -7.35 -11.92
CA TYR A 6 -5.66 -8.59 -12.20
C TYR A 6 -6.05 -8.70 -13.67
N ARG A 7 -6.67 -7.66 -14.22
CA ARG A 7 -7.10 -7.55 -15.62
C ARG A 7 -5.95 -7.81 -16.60
N ASP A 8 -4.78 -7.24 -16.30
CA ASP A 8 -3.57 -7.31 -17.12
C ASP A 8 -2.73 -8.58 -16.83
N ASN A 9 -3.24 -9.52 -16.02
CA ASN A 9 -2.59 -10.78 -15.66
C ASN A 9 -1.21 -10.61 -15.00
N LEU A 10 -1.01 -9.53 -14.26
CA LEU A 10 0.24 -9.22 -13.52
C LEU A 10 0.25 -9.78 -12.09
N LEU A 11 -0.84 -10.45 -11.68
CA LEU A 11 -0.96 -11.12 -10.39
C LEU A 11 -0.84 -12.64 -10.57
N PRO A 12 -0.31 -13.37 -9.56
CA PRO A 12 -0.39 -14.82 -9.53
C PRO A 12 -1.83 -15.32 -9.70
N ARG A 13 -2.01 -16.45 -10.41
CA ARG A 13 -3.36 -16.98 -10.74
C ARG A 13 -4.22 -17.28 -9.51
N GLN A 14 -3.62 -17.64 -8.38
CA GLN A 14 -4.31 -18.02 -7.14
C GLN A 14 -4.35 -16.89 -6.11
N THR A 15 -4.39 -15.62 -6.55
CA THR A 15 -4.52 -14.48 -5.64
C THR A 15 -5.94 -14.35 -5.10
N LYS A 16 -6.04 -14.19 -3.78
CA LYS A 16 -7.27 -13.85 -3.05
C LYS A 16 -7.15 -12.45 -2.47
N PHE A 17 -8.25 -11.73 -2.41
CA PHE A 17 -8.32 -10.37 -1.85
C PHE A 17 -9.26 -10.37 -0.67
N VAL A 18 -8.79 -9.92 0.49
CA VAL A 18 -9.61 -9.84 1.71
C VAL A 18 -9.66 -8.40 2.17
N GLY A 19 -10.84 -7.79 2.08
CA GLY A 19 -11.11 -6.49 2.69
C GLY A 19 -11.33 -6.63 4.19
N TYR A 20 -10.74 -5.76 5.00
CA TYR A 20 -10.90 -5.76 6.45
C TYR A 20 -11.16 -4.35 6.98
N ALA A 21 -12.27 -4.15 7.71
CA ALA A 21 -12.55 -2.91 8.42
C ALA A 21 -13.60 -3.09 9.53
N ARG A 22 -13.76 -2.08 10.38
CA ARG A 22 -14.77 -2.07 11.46
C ARG A 22 -16.21 -2.13 10.96
N THR A 23 -16.48 -1.54 9.79
CA THR A 23 -17.82 -1.46 9.22
C THR A 23 -18.28 -2.85 8.79
N LYS A 24 -19.43 -3.30 9.30
CA LYS A 24 -20.09 -4.50 8.81
C LYS A 24 -20.74 -4.17 7.46
N GLN A 25 -20.25 -4.80 6.40
CA GLN A 25 -20.78 -4.67 5.05
C GLN A 25 -20.50 -5.94 4.26
N THR A 26 -21.27 -6.17 3.21
CA THR A 26 -21.12 -7.31 2.30
C THR A 26 -20.19 -6.97 1.15
N ILE A 27 -19.67 -7.98 0.47
CA ILE A 27 -18.85 -7.77 -0.73
C ILE A 27 -19.64 -7.07 -1.85
N ALA A 28 -20.95 -7.29 -1.94
CA ALA A 28 -21.83 -6.62 -2.90
C ALA A 28 -21.87 -5.09 -2.65
N GLU A 29 -21.96 -4.66 -1.39
CA GLU A 29 -21.93 -3.24 -1.02
C GLU A 29 -20.56 -2.61 -1.31
N VAL A 30 -19.47 -3.34 -1.07
CA VAL A 30 -18.11 -2.90 -1.44
C VAL A 30 -18.00 -2.74 -2.95
N ARG A 31 -18.49 -3.71 -3.72
CA ARG A 31 -18.51 -3.69 -5.18
C ARG A 31 -19.23 -2.47 -5.74
N GLU A 32 -20.41 -2.17 -5.21
CA GLU A 32 -21.18 -0.99 -5.64
C GLU A 32 -20.43 0.32 -5.35
N LYS A 33 -19.80 0.45 -4.18
CA LYS A 33 -18.98 1.63 -3.84
C LYS A 33 -17.76 1.79 -4.77
N CYS A 34 -17.19 0.67 -5.23
CA CYS A 34 -16.03 0.66 -6.11
C CYS A 34 -16.37 0.90 -7.59
N LYS A 35 -17.63 0.69 -8.01
CA LYS A 35 -18.06 0.75 -9.42
C LYS A 35 -17.64 2.03 -10.15
N LYS A 36 -17.74 3.19 -9.48
CA LYS A 36 -17.35 4.49 -10.07
C LYS A 36 -15.83 4.66 -10.32
N TYR A 37 -15.00 3.86 -9.66
CA TYR A 37 -13.53 3.95 -9.76
C TYR A 37 -12.93 2.88 -10.68
N ILE A 38 -13.72 1.85 -11.01
CA ILE A 38 -13.31 0.75 -11.88
C ILE A 38 -13.76 1.08 -13.30
N LYS A 39 -12.81 1.36 -14.17
CA LYS A 39 -13.08 1.49 -15.61
C LYS A 39 -12.95 0.10 -16.25
N VAL A 40 -14.04 -0.40 -16.79
CA VAL A 40 -14.15 -1.72 -17.44
C VAL A 40 -14.29 -1.47 -18.93
N ARG A 41 -13.45 -2.12 -19.75
CA ARG A 41 -13.56 -2.05 -21.21
C ARG A 41 -14.53 -3.13 -21.70
N PRO A 42 -15.16 -2.94 -22.88
CA PRO A 42 -15.98 -3.98 -23.50
C PRO A 42 -15.19 -5.29 -23.64
N GLY A 43 -15.77 -6.41 -23.18
CA GLY A 43 -15.13 -7.73 -23.20
C GLY A 43 -14.36 -8.10 -21.92
N GLU A 44 -14.30 -7.21 -20.92
CA GLU A 44 -13.66 -7.47 -19.62
C GLU A 44 -14.65 -7.85 -18.51
N GLU A 45 -15.94 -7.94 -18.82
CA GLU A 45 -17.01 -8.17 -17.85
C GLU A 45 -16.86 -9.51 -17.14
N GLU A 46 -16.53 -10.58 -17.87
CA GLU A 46 -16.32 -11.90 -17.28
C GLU A 46 -15.11 -11.90 -16.32
N LYS A 47 -14.01 -11.26 -16.71
CA LYS A 47 -12.83 -11.10 -15.83
C LYS A 47 -13.17 -10.29 -14.59
N LEU A 48 -14.05 -9.30 -14.70
CA LEU A 48 -14.51 -8.51 -13.55
C LEU A 48 -15.31 -9.38 -12.59
N GLU A 49 -16.18 -10.25 -13.08
CA GLU A 49 -16.90 -11.21 -12.24
C GLU A 49 -15.93 -12.17 -11.54
N GLN A 50 -14.96 -12.74 -12.27
CA GLN A 50 -13.93 -13.62 -11.68
C GLN A 50 -13.10 -12.89 -10.61
N PHE A 51 -12.76 -11.62 -10.85
CA PHE A 51 -12.11 -10.77 -9.85
C PHE A 51 -12.97 -10.67 -8.59
N TRP A 52 -14.25 -10.31 -8.70
CA TRP A 52 -15.13 -10.19 -7.54
C TRP A 52 -15.38 -11.51 -6.81
N GLN A 53 -15.38 -12.65 -7.51
CA GLN A 53 -15.41 -13.98 -6.89
C GLN A 53 -14.16 -14.30 -6.06
N ALA A 54 -13.02 -13.67 -6.39
CA ALA A 54 -11.78 -13.76 -5.63
C ALA A 54 -11.70 -12.76 -4.47
N ASN A 55 -12.67 -11.85 -4.32
CA ASN A 55 -12.73 -10.89 -3.23
C ASN A 55 -13.65 -11.37 -2.10
N GLU A 56 -13.17 -11.26 -0.88
CA GLU A 56 -13.86 -11.58 0.36
C GLU A 56 -13.79 -10.35 1.29
N TYR A 57 -14.70 -10.27 2.26
CA TYR A 57 -14.74 -9.15 3.20
C TYR A 57 -14.98 -9.67 4.62
N PHE A 58 -14.19 -9.15 5.56
CA PHE A 58 -14.25 -9.52 6.96
C PHE A 58 -14.34 -8.27 7.84
N ALA A 59 -15.32 -8.23 8.74
CA ALA A 59 -15.50 -7.09 9.65
C ALA A 59 -14.84 -7.36 11.00
N GLY A 60 -14.05 -6.41 11.52
CA GLY A 60 -13.37 -6.55 12.81
C GLY A 60 -12.71 -5.26 13.29
N SER A 61 -12.32 -5.24 14.56
CA SER A 61 -11.64 -4.11 15.20
C SER A 61 -10.14 -4.13 14.97
N TYR A 62 -9.54 -2.94 14.88
CA TYR A 62 -8.10 -2.81 14.64
C TYR A 62 -7.22 -3.10 15.88
N ASP A 63 -7.81 -3.06 17.08
CA ASP A 63 -7.13 -3.18 18.37
C ASP A 63 -7.33 -4.53 19.07
N LYS A 64 -8.30 -5.36 18.64
CA LYS A 64 -8.61 -6.64 19.28
C LYS A 64 -7.88 -7.80 18.61
N ARG A 65 -6.99 -8.46 19.35
CA ARG A 65 -6.28 -9.66 18.90
C ARG A 65 -7.21 -10.77 18.40
N THR A 66 -8.33 -11.02 19.10
CA THR A 66 -9.31 -12.05 18.72
C THR A 66 -9.87 -11.85 17.31
N ASP A 67 -10.04 -10.59 16.88
CA ASP A 67 -10.57 -10.30 15.54
C ASP A 67 -9.54 -10.64 14.45
N TYR A 68 -8.25 -10.53 14.77
CA TYR A 68 -7.16 -10.96 13.88
C TYR A 68 -6.95 -12.46 13.89
N GLU A 69 -7.20 -13.14 15.01
CA GLU A 69 -7.20 -14.61 15.05
C GLU A 69 -8.32 -15.17 14.16
N MET A 70 -9.51 -14.58 14.19
CA MET A 70 -10.60 -14.93 13.26
C MET A 70 -10.26 -14.58 11.81
N LEU A 71 -9.63 -13.42 11.55
CA LEU A 71 -9.14 -13.06 10.22
C LEU A 71 -8.11 -14.07 9.71
N ASN A 72 -7.16 -14.49 10.55
CA ASN A 72 -6.16 -15.49 10.19
C ASN A 72 -6.80 -16.84 9.84
N GLN A 73 -7.77 -17.29 10.62
CA GLN A 73 -8.53 -18.50 10.31
C GLN A 73 -9.22 -18.38 8.95
N HIS A 74 -9.87 -17.24 8.69
CA HIS A 74 -10.54 -16.98 7.42
C HIS A 74 -9.58 -16.99 6.22
N ILE A 75 -8.44 -16.28 6.32
CA ILE A 75 -7.39 -16.28 5.27
C ILE A 75 -6.88 -17.70 5.03
N SER A 76 -6.62 -18.46 6.11
CA SER A 76 -6.04 -19.81 6.03
C SER A 76 -6.92 -20.81 5.27
N LEU A 77 -8.25 -20.60 5.20
CA LEU A 77 -9.16 -21.43 4.40
C LEU A 77 -8.83 -21.41 2.90
N SER A 78 -8.25 -20.31 2.43
CA SER A 78 -7.83 -20.12 1.04
C SER A 78 -6.39 -20.58 0.78
N GLU A 79 -5.60 -20.88 1.81
CA GLU A 79 -4.16 -21.19 1.72
C GLU A 79 -3.90 -22.70 1.57
N LYS A 80 -4.42 -23.30 0.50
CA LYS A 80 -4.32 -24.75 0.24
C LYS A 80 -2.99 -25.19 -0.38
N GLY A 81 -2.19 -24.25 -0.87
CA GLY A 81 -0.92 -24.53 -1.53
C GLY A 81 0.24 -24.83 -0.57
N PRO A 82 1.39 -25.30 -1.10
CA PRO A 82 2.60 -25.51 -0.32
C PRO A 82 3.21 -24.18 0.15
N VAL A 83 3.00 -23.10 -0.59
CA VAL A 83 3.44 -21.74 -0.27
C VAL A 83 2.23 -20.82 -0.22
N ALA A 84 2.15 -20.00 0.82
CA ALA A 84 1.11 -18.99 0.96
C ALA A 84 1.75 -17.66 1.37
N ASN A 85 1.73 -16.68 0.47
CA ASN A 85 2.30 -15.36 0.71
C ASN A 85 1.19 -14.39 1.11
N ARG A 86 1.45 -13.57 2.13
CA ARG A 86 0.50 -12.57 2.63
C ARG A 86 1.05 -11.16 2.45
N ILE A 87 0.21 -10.27 1.89
CA ILE A 87 0.51 -8.85 1.77
C ILE A 87 -0.59 -8.07 2.48
N PHE A 88 -0.24 -7.37 3.54
CA PHE A 88 -1.15 -6.50 4.28
C PHE A 88 -0.97 -5.06 3.82
N TYR A 89 -2.01 -4.48 3.20
CA TYR A 89 -2.02 -3.07 2.82
C TYR A 89 -2.74 -2.24 3.87
N LEU A 90 -2.01 -1.36 4.56
CA LEU A 90 -2.54 -0.57 5.67
C LEU A 90 -3.14 0.73 5.16
N ALA A 91 -4.32 0.63 4.54
CA ALA A 91 -5.14 1.79 4.15
C ALA A 91 -5.96 2.32 5.35
N VAL A 92 -5.29 2.61 6.45
CA VAL A 92 -5.89 3.04 7.72
C VAL A 92 -5.22 4.32 8.24
N PRO A 93 -5.85 5.08 9.15
CA PRO A 93 -5.21 6.25 9.75
C PRO A 93 -3.96 5.87 10.57
N PRO A 94 -2.97 6.78 10.69
CA PRO A 94 -1.75 6.53 11.47
C PRO A 94 -2.00 6.18 12.93
N THR A 95 -3.10 6.67 13.51
CA THR A 95 -3.48 6.44 14.92
C THR A 95 -3.71 4.97 15.27
N VAL A 96 -3.93 4.11 14.27
CA VAL A 96 -4.13 2.67 14.49
C VAL A 96 -2.97 1.83 13.96
N PHE A 97 -1.91 2.42 13.40
CA PHE A 97 -0.78 1.67 12.83
C PHE A 97 -0.13 0.76 13.85
N GLU A 98 0.14 1.24 15.07
CA GLU A 98 0.79 0.43 16.10
C GLU A 98 -0.04 -0.81 16.44
N SER A 99 -1.34 -0.63 16.73
CA SER A 99 -2.23 -1.74 17.08
C SER A 99 -2.40 -2.73 15.93
N VAL A 100 -2.57 -2.26 14.70
CA VAL A 100 -2.74 -3.11 13.51
C VAL A 100 -1.48 -3.94 13.27
N THR A 101 -0.30 -3.32 13.32
CA THR A 101 0.97 -4.00 13.05
C THR A 101 1.31 -5.05 14.10
N VAL A 102 1.06 -4.77 15.38
CA VAL A 102 1.22 -5.74 16.47
C VAL A 102 0.28 -6.93 16.27
N ASN A 103 -0.99 -6.67 15.95
CA ASN A 103 -1.96 -7.75 15.76
C ASN A 103 -1.65 -8.59 14.51
N ILE A 104 -1.21 -7.97 13.41
CA ILE A 104 -0.75 -8.69 12.21
C ILE A 104 0.42 -9.61 12.57
N ARG A 105 1.44 -9.09 13.26
CA ARG A 105 2.62 -9.86 13.67
C ARG A 105 2.25 -11.05 14.55
N ASN A 106 1.35 -10.84 15.52
CA ASN A 106 1.04 -11.85 16.53
C ASN A 106 0.04 -12.92 16.07
N ALA A 107 -0.85 -12.60 15.13
CA ALA A 107 -1.97 -13.49 14.78
C ALA A 107 -2.04 -13.85 13.28
N CYS A 108 -1.47 -13.05 12.39
CA CYS A 108 -1.69 -13.16 10.94
C CYS A 108 -0.41 -13.36 10.12
N GLU A 109 0.73 -13.66 10.75
CA GLU A 109 1.94 -14.03 10.02
C GLU A 109 1.73 -15.33 9.22
N SER A 110 2.26 -15.38 7.99
CA SER A 110 2.19 -16.59 7.18
C SER A 110 3.16 -17.63 7.71
N ILE A 111 2.69 -18.88 7.79
CA ILE A 111 3.49 -20.03 8.22
C ILE A 111 4.28 -20.62 7.03
N LYS A 112 3.76 -20.47 5.81
CA LYS A 112 4.25 -21.19 4.60
C LYS A 112 4.84 -20.26 3.55
N GLY A 113 5.06 -18.99 3.84
CA GLY A 113 5.56 -18.02 2.88
C GLY A 113 5.94 -16.71 3.55
N PHE A 114 6.11 -15.66 2.75
CA PHE A 114 6.42 -14.35 3.32
C PHE A 114 5.16 -13.65 3.83
N THR A 115 5.36 -12.79 4.83
CA THR A 115 4.42 -11.72 5.18
C THR A 115 5.08 -10.39 4.88
N ARG A 116 4.40 -9.53 4.10
CA ARG A 116 4.82 -8.14 3.82
C ARG A 116 3.74 -7.17 4.23
N VAL A 117 4.16 -6.01 4.72
CA VAL A 117 3.28 -4.94 5.21
C VAL A 117 3.57 -3.69 4.40
N ILE A 118 2.55 -3.17 3.74
CA ILE A 118 2.58 -1.92 2.98
C ILE A 118 1.97 -0.82 3.84
N ILE A 119 2.73 0.25 4.06
CA ILE A 119 2.36 1.36 4.96
C ILE A 119 2.35 2.66 4.17
N GLU A 120 1.29 3.44 4.32
CA GLU A 120 1.13 4.76 3.72
C GLU A 120 1.61 5.87 4.65
N LYS A 121 1.98 7.01 4.06
CA LYS A 121 2.29 8.23 4.80
C LYS A 121 1.06 8.75 5.57
N PRO A 122 1.25 9.50 6.68
CA PRO A 122 2.52 10.02 7.23
C PRO A 122 3.32 9.00 8.06
N PHE A 123 4.64 9.08 7.97
CA PHE A 123 5.60 8.25 8.74
C PHE A 123 6.16 9.02 9.94
N GLY A 124 5.27 9.59 10.76
CA GLY A 124 5.61 10.59 11.78
C GLY A 124 5.40 12.03 11.28
N ARG A 125 5.62 13.00 12.18
CA ARG A 125 5.52 14.45 11.92
C ARG A 125 6.87 15.17 12.02
N ASP A 126 7.85 14.51 12.61
CA ASP A 126 9.21 14.96 12.89
C ASP A 126 10.14 13.74 13.03
N ASP A 127 11.42 13.99 13.23
CA ASP A 127 12.45 12.96 13.42
C ASP A 127 12.13 12.04 14.60
N VAL A 128 11.73 12.60 15.75
CA VAL A 128 11.42 11.83 16.98
C VAL A 128 10.24 10.88 16.78
N SER A 129 9.13 11.36 16.21
CA SER A 129 7.95 10.54 15.95
C SER A 129 8.15 9.54 14.82
N SER A 130 8.97 9.87 13.81
CA SER A 130 9.36 8.95 12.74
C SER A 130 10.26 7.83 13.24
N GLU A 131 11.23 8.17 14.11
CA GLU A 131 12.10 7.20 14.78
C GLU A 131 11.29 6.26 15.67
N LYS A 132 10.34 6.78 16.46
CA LYS A 132 9.43 5.95 17.26
C LYS A 132 8.67 4.94 16.41
N LEU A 133 8.06 5.38 15.30
CA LEU A 133 7.35 4.49 14.38
C LEU A 133 8.30 3.45 13.76
N SER A 134 9.50 3.87 13.38
CA SER A 134 10.49 2.99 12.77
C SER A 134 10.97 1.91 13.75
N ASN A 135 11.27 2.28 14.98
CA ASN A 135 11.67 1.35 16.05
C ASN A 135 10.55 0.36 16.38
N HIS A 136 9.29 0.84 16.44
CA HIS A 136 8.12 -0.01 16.61
C HIS A 136 8.01 -1.06 15.50
N LEU A 137 8.11 -0.64 14.24
CA LEU A 137 8.03 -1.54 13.09
C LEU A 137 9.19 -2.52 13.03
N ALA A 138 10.42 -2.06 13.30
CA ALA A 138 11.62 -2.89 13.32
C ALA A 138 11.60 -3.94 14.44
N GLY A 139 10.91 -3.66 15.56
CA GLY A 139 10.67 -4.62 16.63
C GLY A 139 9.70 -5.74 16.25
N LEU A 140 8.89 -5.56 15.18
CA LEU A 140 7.86 -6.51 14.76
C LEU A 140 8.22 -7.22 13.45
N PHE A 141 8.85 -6.53 12.50
CA PHE A 141 9.12 -7.02 11.16
C PHE A 141 10.56 -6.76 10.74
N LYS A 142 11.09 -7.64 9.89
CA LYS A 142 12.36 -7.37 9.19
C LYS A 142 12.15 -6.28 8.14
N GLU A 143 13.20 -5.54 7.81
CA GLU A 143 13.12 -4.44 6.83
C GLU A 143 12.63 -4.92 5.45
N GLU A 144 13.02 -6.13 5.00
CA GLU A 144 12.56 -6.74 3.75
C GLU A 144 11.03 -7.03 3.70
N GLN A 145 10.37 -7.00 4.86
CA GLN A 145 8.93 -7.19 5.00
C GLN A 145 8.17 -5.85 4.96
N ILE A 146 8.85 -4.71 5.14
CA ILE A 146 8.22 -3.39 5.29
C ILE A 146 8.31 -2.62 3.96
N TYR A 147 7.17 -2.16 3.47
CA TYR A 147 7.06 -1.39 2.22
C TYR A 147 6.40 -0.04 2.52
N ARG A 148 7.23 0.98 2.75
CA ARG A 148 6.78 2.36 2.97
C ARG A 148 6.47 3.01 1.61
N ILE A 149 5.25 3.46 1.42
CA ILE A 149 4.80 4.02 0.15
C ILE A 149 5.10 5.51 0.08
N ASP A 150 5.95 5.86 -0.89
CA ASP A 150 5.93 7.16 -1.54
C ASP A 150 5.51 6.97 -3.00
N HIS A 151 4.29 7.41 -3.32
CA HIS A 151 3.70 7.21 -4.64
C HIS A 151 4.46 7.94 -5.77
N TYR A 152 5.32 8.94 -5.47
CA TYR A 152 6.16 9.56 -6.48
C TYR A 152 7.19 8.59 -7.05
N LEU A 153 7.69 7.65 -6.24
CA LEU A 153 8.62 6.61 -6.68
C LEU A 153 8.00 5.62 -7.67
N GLY A 154 6.66 5.58 -7.74
CA GLY A 154 5.91 4.81 -8.74
C GLY A 154 5.68 5.54 -10.06
N LYS A 155 6.04 6.82 -10.19
CA LYS A 155 5.84 7.58 -11.43
C LYS A 155 6.93 7.24 -12.45
N GLU A 156 6.52 6.99 -13.68
CA GLU A 156 7.39 6.59 -14.80
C GLU A 156 8.62 7.49 -14.95
N MET A 157 8.42 8.81 -14.99
CA MET A 157 9.52 9.76 -15.15
C MET A 157 10.49 9.80 -13.96
N VAL A 158 10.01 9.52 -12.74
CA VAL A 158 10.86 9.45 -11.55
C VAL A 158 11.73 8.18 -11.62
N GLN A 159 11.15 7.04 -12.02
CA GLN A 159 11.90 5.80 -12.22
C GLN A 159 12.95 5.95 -13.34
N ASN A 160 12.62 6.69 -14.40
CA ASN A 160 13.50 6.90 -15.54
C ASN A 160 14.74 7.76 -15.21
N LEU A 161 14.75 8.51 -14.10
CA LEU A 161 15.92 9.29 -13.68
C LEU A 161 17.19 8.44 -13.55
N MET A 162 17.06 7.20 -13.08
CA MET A 162 18.20 6.28 -12.97
C MET A 162 18.76 5.90 -14.34
N THR A 163 17.89 5.54 -15.28
CA THR A 163 18.28 5.21 -16.67
C THR A 163 18.92 6.40 -17.35
N ILE A 164 18.32 7.59 -17.25
CA ILE A 164 18.87 8.82 -17.83
C ILE A 164 20.28 9.07 -17.32
N ARG A 165 20.50 9.01 -16.00
CA ARG A 165 21.79 9.33 -15.38
C ARG A 165 22.88 8.29 -15.63
N PHE A 166 22.54 7.00 -15.58
CA PHE A 166 23.57 5.94 -15.52
C PHE A 166 23.68 5.10 -16.79
N ALA A 167 22.65 5.04 -17.64
CA ALA A 167 22.71 4.28 -18.89
C ALA A 167 23.25 5.09 -20.08
N ASN A 168 23.47 6.39 -19.90
CA ASN A 168 23.89 7.30 -20.97
C ASN A 168 25.29 7.86 -20.68
N GLN A 169 26.27 7.52 -21.53
CA GLN A 169 27.66 7.99 -21.40
C GLN A 169 27.79 9.52 -21.48
N ILE A 170 26.85 10.20 -22.14
CA ILE A 170 26.87 11.66 -22.29
C ILE A 170 26.56 12.35 -20.96
N PHE A 171 25.66 11.80 -20.13
CA PHE A 171 25.25 12.43 -18.86
C PHE A 171 26.20 12.10 -17.72
N SER A 172 26.87 10.94 -17.74
CA SER A 172 27.77 10.50 -16.68
C SER A 172 28.90 11.50 -16.34
N PRO A 173 29.68 12.05 -17.29
CA PRO A 173 30.77 12.98 -16.98
C PRO A 173 30.29 14.39 -16.63
N SER A 174 29.05 14.75 -16.98
CA SER A 174 28.49 16.08 -16.71
C SER A 174 27.66 16.14 -15.42
N TRP A 175 27.32 15.00 -14.80
CA TRP A 175 26.51 14.97 -13.59
C TRP A 175 27.35 15.20 -12.31
N ASN A 176 27.98 16.37 -12.19
CA ASN A 176 28.81 16.74 -11.04
C ASN A 176 28.88 18.28 -10.83
N ARG A 177 29.48 18.69 -9.71
CA ARG A 177 29.61 20.10 -9.29
C ARG A 177 30.40 21.00 -10.25
N GLU A 178 31.27 20.43 -11.09
CA GLU A 178 32.08 21.20 -12.04
C GLU A 178 31.27 21.61 -13.28
N ASN A 179 30.15 20.92 -13.53
CA ASN A 179 29.33 21.09 -14.73
C ASN A 179 27.90 21.56 -14.43
N ILE A 180 27.39 21.34 -13.21
CA ILE A 180 26.03 21.71 -12.80
C ILE A 180 26.07 22.95 -11.90
N ALA A 181 25.49 24.06 -12.38
CA ALA A 181 25.35 25.29 -11.60
C ALA A 181 24.28 25.18 -10.49
N SER A 182 23.14 24.53 -10.77
CA SER A 182 22.07 24.34 -9.80
C SER A 182 21.12 23.19 -10.19
N VAL A 183 20.39 22.65 -9.21
CA VAL A 183 19.32 21.67 -9.40
C VAL A 183 18.03 22.24 -8.83
N LEU A 184 16.99 22.32 -9.67
CA LEU A 184 15.67 22.82 -9.27
C LEU A 184 14.67 21.66 -9.25
N ILE A 185 14.02 21.48 -8.10
CA ILE A 185 12.90 20.55 -7.94
C ILE A 185 11.66 21.40 -7.66
N SER A 186 10.62 21.27 -8.49
CA SER A 186 9.41 22.06 -8.37
C SER A 186 8.18 21.15 -8.32
N PHE A 187 7.33 21.41 -7.33
CA PHE A 187 6.01 20.84 -7.22
C PHE A 187 4.99 22.00 -7.19
N LYS A 188 4.02 21.96 -8.10
CA LYS A 188 3.00 23.00 -8.25
C LYS A 188 1.65 22.35 -8.47
N GLU A 189 0.64 22.81 -7.76
CA GLU A 189 -0.74 22.42 -7.95
C GLU A 189 -1.56 23.68 -8.29
N PRO A 190 -2.45 23.63 -9.30
CA PRO A 190 -3.26 24.78 -9.68
C PRO A 190 -4.52 24.96 -8.80
N PHE A 191 -4.65 24.18 -7.73
CA PHE A 191 -5.80 24.15 -6.82
C PHE A 191 -5.36 24.32 -5.36
N GLY A 192 -6.31 24.69 -4.50
CA GLY A 192 -6.07 24.91 -3.07
C GLY A 192 -6.27 23.65 -2.23
N THR A 193 -6.69 23.82 -0.98
CA THR A 193 -6.93 22.69 -0.06
C THR A 193 -8.25 21.95 -0.31
N GLU A 194 -9.13 22.46 -1.19
CA GLU A 194 -10.36 21.78 -1.66
C GLU A 194 -11.16 21.07 -0.56
N GLY A 195 -11.42 21.77 0.56
CA GLY A 195 -12.18 21.23 1.70
C GLY A 195 -11.41 20.31 2.65
N ARG A 196 -10.10 20.13 2.44
CA ARG A 196 -9.20 19.35 3.31
C ARG A 196 -8.26 20.22 4.15
N GLY A 197 -8.59 21.51 4.32
CA GLY A 197 -7.77 22.48 5.05
C GLY A 197 -7.37 22.02 6.44
N GLY A 198 -8.28 21.40 7.19
CA GLY A 198 -7.97 20.93 8.56
C GLY A 198 -6.92 19.82 8.61
N TYR A 199 -6.83 18.94 7.60
CA TYR A 199 -5.74 17.98 7.52
C TYR A 199 -4.44 18.65 7.07
N PHE A 200 -4.51 19.62 6.15
CA PHE A 200 -3.35 20.34 5.67
C PHE A 200 -2.71 21.21 6.77
N ASP A 201 -3.50 21.84 7.64
CA ASP A 201 -3.03 22.73 8.71
C ASP A 201 -2.09 22.02 9.70
N ASP A 202 -2.38 20.74 9.98
CA ASP A 202 -1.60 19.89 10.88
C ASP A 202 -0.20 19.51 10.35
N PHE A 203 0.00 19.55 9.02
CA PHE A 203 1.22 19.03 8.38
C PHE A 203 1.98 20.11 7.58
N GLY A 204 1.27 21.02 6.92
CA GLY A 204 1.80 22.02 6.01
C GLY A 204 2.33 21.42 4.70
N ILE A 205 3.01 22.24 3.90
CA ILE A 205 3.54 21.83 2.58
C ILE A 205 4.88 21.10 2.64
N ILE A 206 5.63 21.25 3.75
CA ILE A 206 6.97 20.67 3.91
C ILE A 206 6.90 19.18 4.26
N ARG A 207 5.83 18.74 4.93
CA ARG A 207 5.62 17.35 5.39
C ARG A 207 4.77 16.56 4.39
#